data_AF-A0AAJ1ETN7-F1
#
_entry.id   AF-A0AAJ1ETN7-F1
#
_cell.length_a   1.000
_cell.length_b   1.000
_cell.length_c   1.000
_cell.angle_alpha   90.00
_cell.angle_beta   90.00
_cell.angle_gamma   90.00
#
_symmetry.space_group_name_H-M   'P 1'
#
loop_
_entity.id
_entity.type
_entity.pdbx_description
1 polymer ?
#
loop_
_entity_poly.entity_id
_entity_poly.type
_entity_poly.pdbx_seq_one_letter_code
_entity_poly.pdbx_strand_id
1 'polypeptide(L)' 'VIVEGPGHMALNQIEANIKIQQTICQGAPFYVLGPLVTDIAPGYDHITAAIGGALAAANGAAFLCYVTP' A
#
# COMPACT_ATOMS: atom_id res chain seq x y z
N VAL A 1 -12.55 2.25 -13.60
CA VAL A 1 -12.62 1.42 -12.38
C VAL A 1 -11.29 1.58 -11.65
N ILE A 2 -11.32 1.80 -10.35
CA ILE A 2 -10.14 1.82 -9.48
C ILE A 2 -10.32 0.67 -8.49
N VAL A 3 -9.25 -0.04 -8.16
CA VAL A 3 -9.28 -1.16 -7.21
C VAL A 3 -8.68 -0.71 -5.90
N GLU A 4 -9.31 -1.05 -4.78
CA GLU A 4 -8.78 -0.77 -3.44
C GLU A 4 -7.88 -1.90 -2.96
N GLY A 5 -6.81 -1.52 -2.27
CA GLY A 5 -5.76 -2.39 -1.80
C GLY A 5 -5.58 -2.36 -0.28
N PRO A 6 -4.58 -3.10 0.22
CA PRO A 6 -4.45 -3.41 1.63
C PRO A 6 -4.06 -2.21 2.49
N GLY A 7 -4.31 -2.41 3.79
CA GLY A 7 -3.93 -1.56 4.91
C GLY A 7 -2.66 -2.02 5.63
N HIS A 8 -2.60 -3.26 6.10
CA HIS A 8 -1.45 -3.79 6.89
C HIS A 8 -0.72 -4.87 6.08
N MET A 9 0.59 -4.70 5.87
CA MET A 9 1.37 -5.60 5.01
C MET A 9 2.87 -5.50 5.31
N ALA A 10 3.54 -6.64 5.50
CA ALA A 10 4.99 -6.65 5.69
C ALA A 10 5.72 -6.12 4.46
N LEU A 11 6.82 -5.38 4.68
CA LEU A 11 7.55 -4.65 3.64
C LEU A 11 7.92 -5.51 2.42
N ASN A 12 8.36 -6.75 2.65
CA ASN A 12 8.80 -7.68 1.59
C ASN A 12 7.66 -8.26 0.73
N GLN A 13 6.40 -8.00 1.08
CA GLN A 13 5.23 -8.48 0.36
C GLN A 13 4.61 -7.42 -0.57
N ILE A 14 4.99 -6.15 -0.41
CA ILE A 14 4.35 -5.02 -1.08
C ILE A 14 4.49 -5.10 -2.59
N GLU A 15 5.71 -5.28 -3.11
CA GLU A 15 5.95 -5.36 -4.55
C GLU A 15 5.16 -6.51 -5.21
N ALA A 16 5.15 -7.69 -4.57
CA ALA A 16 4.40 -8.84 -5.07
C ALA A 16 2.90 -8.54 -5.14
N ASN A 17 2.34 -7.88 -4.11
CA ASN A 17 0.93 -7.50 -4.11
C ASN A 17 0.57 -6.51 -5.23
N ILE A 18 1.42 -5.51 -5.50
CA ILE A 18 1.20 -4.57 -6.61
C ILE A 18 1.17 -5.31 -7.96
N LYS A 19 2.14 -6.19 -8.20
CA LYS A 19 2.21 -6.98 -9.45
C LYS A 19 1.05 -7.95 -9.62
N ILE A 20 0.62 -8.59 -8.53
CA ILE A 20 -0.55 -9.47 -8.51
C ILE A 20 -1.81 -8.68 -8.89
N GLN A 21 -2.02 -7.52 -8.27
CA GLN A 21 -3.17 -6.68 -8.58
C GLN A 21 -3.17 -6.25 -10.04
N GLN A 22 -2.04 -5.76 -10.58
CA GLN A 22 -1.95 -5.35 -11.98
C GLN A 22 -2.31 -6.49 -12.93
N THR A 23 -1.92 -7.72 -12.59
CA THR A 23 -2.20 -8.91 -13.40
C THR A 23 -3.68 -9.31 -13.33
N ILE A 24 -4.24 -9.45 -12.13
CA ILE A 24 -5.62 -9.95 -11.91
C ILE A 24 -6.66 -8.90 -12.31
N CYS A 25 -6.35 -7.62 -12.11
CA CYS A 25 -7.24 -6.50 -12.40
C CYS A 25 -6.98 -5.85 -13.76
N GLN A 26 -6.23 -6.50 -14.65
CA GLN A 26 -6.04 -6.08 -16.05
C GLN A 26 -5.49 -4.66 -16.17
N GLY A 27 -4.53 -4.31 -15.31
CA GLY A 27 -3.89 -3.00 -15.29
C GLY A 27 -4.76 -1.87 -14.74
N ALA A 28 -5.89 -2.15 -14.10
CA ALA A 28 -6.69 -1.12 -13.45
C ALA A 28 -5.87 -0.38 -12.36
N PRO A 29 -6.01 0.94 -12.21
CA PRO A 29 -5.29 1.71 -11.19
C PRO A 29 -5.52 1.16 -9.78
N PHE A 30 -4.44 1.11 -8.99
CA PHE A 30 -4.48 0.59 -7.63
C PHE A 30 -4.48 1.73 -6.60
N TYR A 31 -5.44 1.71 -5.69
CA TYR A 31 -5.60 2.65 -4.59
C TYR A 31 -5.32 1.93 -3.26
N VAL A 32 -4.22 2.23 -2.59
CA VAL A 32 -3.79 1.52 -1.37
C VAL A 32 -3.89 2.41 -0.13
N LEU A 33 -4.17 1.83 1.04
CA LEU A 33 -4.21 2.53 2.33
C LEU A 33 -2.89 2.34 3.06
N GLY A 34 -1.99 3.33 3.08
CA GLY A 34 -0.61 3.10 3.54
C GLY A 34 0.18 2.32 2.50
N PRO A 35 0.60 1.04 2.74
CA PRO A 35 0.28 0.17 3.87
C PRO A 35 1.21 0.27 5.09
N LEU A 36 0.66 0.00 6.27
CA LEU A 36 1.40 -0.12 7.54
C LEU A 36 2.32 -1.34 7.46
N VAL A 37 3.63 -1.09 7.57
CA VAL A 37 4.65 -2.16 7.50
C VAL A 37 4.91 -2.84 8.85
N THR A 38 4.34 -2.30 9.92
CA THR A 38 4.41 -2.86 11.27
C THR A 38 3.26 -2.34 12.12
N ASP A 39 2.80 -3.17 13.05
CA ASP A 39 1.62 -2.90 13.90
C ASP A 39 2.01 -2.45 15.33
N ILE A 40 3.31 -2.28 15.59
CA ILE A 40 3.83 -2.09 16.96
C ILE A 40 3.95 -0.62 17.39
N ALA A 41 3.53 0.32 16.54
CA ALA A 41 3.74 1.76 16.73
C ALA A 41 2.43 2.58 16.67
N PRO A 42 1.40 2.25 17.47
CA PRO A 42 0.16 3.03 17.50
C PRO A 42 0.44 4.48 17.90
N GLY A 43 -0.25 5.44 17.27
CA GLY A 43 0.04 6.88 17.39
C GLY A 43 1.12 7.37 16.42
N TYR A 44 1.76 6.45 15.68
CA TYR A 44 2.77 6.73 14.67
C TYR A 44 2.47 6.01 13.36
N ASP A 45 1.22 5.65 13.11
CA ASP A 45 0.83 4.84 11.94
C ASP A 45 1.02 5.61 10.63
N HIS A 46 0.90 6.93 10.64
CA HIS A 46 1.32 7.77 9.51
C HIS A 46 2.76 7.51 9.05
N ILE A 47 3.68 7.15 9.95
CA ILE A 47 5.08 6.84 9.61
C ILE A 47 5.19 5.42 9.04
N THR A 48 4.59 4.43 9.72
CA THR A 48 4.64 3.03 9.26
C THR A 48 3.95 2.87 7.91
N ALA A 49 2.84 3.58 7.70
CA ALA A 49 2.08 3.64 6.45
C ALA A 49 2.83 4.40 5.34
N ALA A 50 3.55 5.48 5.66
CA ALA A 50 4.33 6.23 4.66
C ALA A 50 5.46 5.38 4.06
N ILE A 51 6.11 4.53 4.87
CA ILE A 51 7.16 3.62 4.41
C ILE A 51 6.59 2.63 3.38
N GLY A 52 5.48 1.95 3.72
CA GLY A 52 4.85 1.01 2.80
C GLY A 52 4.25 1.70 1.57
N GLY A 53 3.64 2.87 1.75
CA GLY A 53 3.02 3.63 0.66
C GLY A 53 4.03 4.16 -0.35
N ALA A 54 5.20 4.60 0.10
CA ALA A 54 6.29 4.98 -0.79
C ALA A 54 6.76 3.79 -1.66
N LEU A 55 6.90 2.60 -1.05
CA LEU A 55 7.27 1.40 -1.79
C LEU A 55 6.17 0.93 -2.75
N ALA A 56 4.91 0.98 -2.33
CA ALA A 56 3.76 0.67 -3.17
C ALA A 56 3.68 1.60 -4.38
N ALA A 57 3.84 2.90 -4.19
CA ALA A 57 3.87 3.89 -5.26
C ALA A 57 5.05 3.66 -6.23
N ALA A 58 6.24 3.38 -5.70
CA ALA A 58 7.42 3.06 -6.52
C ALA A 58 7.22 1.82 -7.39
N ASN A 59 6.37 0.88 -6.97
CA ASN A 59 6.04 -0.33 -7.71
C ASN A 59 4.79 -0.21 -8.60
N GLY A 60 4.10 0.94 -8.59
CA GLY A 60 3.00 1.23 -9.52
C GLY A 60 1.60 1.35 -8.90
N ALA A 61 1.48 1.58 -7.58
CA ALA A 61 0.23 2.09 -7.02
C ALA A 61 -0.07 3.49 -7.57
N ALA A 62 -1.33 3.74 -7.93
CA ALA A 62 -1.77 4.97 -8.59
C ALA A 62 -2.30 6.02 -7.61
N PHE A 63 -2.79 5.59 -6.45
CA PHE A 63 -3.34 6.47 -5.43
C PHE A 63 -3.06 5.93 -4.03
N LEU A 64 -2.79 6.83 -3.07
CA LEU A 64 -2.50 6.48 -1.67
C LEU A 64 -3.55 7.13 -0.76
N CYS A 65 -4.24 6.32 0.06
CA CYS A 65 -5.05 6.82 1.15
C CYS A 65 -4.11 7.12 2.31
N TYR A 66 -4.17 8.36 2.79
CA TYR A 66 -3.39 8.77 3.95
C TYR A 66 -3.80 8.02 5.22
N VAL A 67 -2.86 7.91 6.15
CA VAL A 67 -3.08 7.37 7.48
C VAL A 67 -2.66 8.47 8.46
N THR A 68 -3.49 8.74 9.46
CA THR A 68 -3.19 9.72 10.50
C THR A 68 -2.24 9.14 11.55
N PRO A 69 -1.68 9.97 12.45
CA PRO A 69 -1.02 9.47 13.65
C PRO A 69 -1.86 8.46 14.42
#